data_AF-A0A7V0UAD6-F1
#
_entry.id   AF-A0A7V0UAD6-F1
#
_cell.length_a   1.000
_cell.length_b   1.000
_cell.length_c   1.000
_cell.angle_alpha   90.00
_cell.angle_beta   90.00
_cell.angle_gamma   90.00
#
_symmetry.space_group_name_H-M   'P 1'
#
loop_
_entity.id
_entity.type
_entity.pdbx_description
1 polymer ?
#
loop_
_entity_poly.entity_id
_entity_poly.type
_entity_poly.pdbx_seq_one_letter_code
_entity_poly.pdbx_strand_id
1 'polypeptide(L)'
;IEEAAIIDGASQWTIFFTVIMPLARPAIVVTALFSFMTAWNEFILAATFLGDERAFTMPVALQHYVGSFSTQWGNFAAGAIIVAVPVMVLFFVLQKHLIGGLTAGGVKG
;
A
#
# COMPACT_ATOMS: atom_id res chain seq x y z
N ILE A 1 9.00 27.99 6.52
CA ILE A 1 7.55 27.75 6.67
C ILE A 1 7.20 27.29 8.07
N GLU A 2 7.91 26.31 8.64
CA GLU A 2 7.77 25.96 10.06
C GLU A 2 8.19 27.12 10.98
N GLU A 3 9.39 27.68 10.81
CA GLU A 3 9.86 28.83 11.61
C GLU A 3 8.93 30.05 11.50
N ALA A 4 8.31 30.26 10.34
CA ALA A 4 7.31 31.31 10.15
C ALA A 4 6.03 31.04 10.96
N ALA A 5 5.54 29.80 10.98
CA ALA A 5 4.39 29.41 11.80
C ALA A 5 4.66 29.52 13.31
N ILE A 6 5.91 29.29 13.75
CA ILE A 6 6.33 29.52 15.14
C ILE A 6 6.31 31.02 15.47
N ILE A 7 6.81 31.87 14.57
CA ILE A 7 6.76 33.35 14.72
C ILE A 7 5.31 33.84 14.78
N ASP A 8 4.39 33.21 14.03
CA ASP A 8 2.95 33.48 14.06
C ASP A 8 2.23 32.93 15.32
N GLY A 9 2.95 32.31 16.26
CA GLY A 9 2.41 31.82 17.52
C GLY A 9 1.66 30.49 17.42
N ALA A 10 1.82 29.73 16.33
CA ALA A 10 1.19 28.42 16.18
C ALA A 10 1.76 27.41 17.17
N SER A 11 0.88 26.58 17.75
CA SER A 11 1.32 25.46 18.60
C SER A 11 2.04 24.38 17.79
N GLN A 12 2.91 23.60 18.43
CA GLN A 12 3.63 22.49 17.78
C GLN A 12 2.68 21.49 17.09
N TRP A 13 1.53 21.20 17.69
CA TRP A 13 0.50 20.36 17.07
C TRP A 13 -0.10 20.98 15.81
N THR A 14 -0.35 22.29 15.83
CA THR A 14 -0.87 23.03 14.67
C THR A 14 0.12 22.96 13.51
N ILE A 15 1.41 23.18 13.79
CA ILE A 15 2.49 23.13 12.81
C ILE A 15 2.59 21.73 12.20
N PHE A 16 2.56 20.69 13.02
CA PHE A 16 2.64 19.32 12.56
C PHE A 16 1.53 18.96 11.56
N PHE A 17 0.25 19.21 11.92
CA PHE A 17 -0.87 18.82 11.07
C PHE A 17 -1.09 19.74 9.87
N THR A 18 -0.73 21.02 9.97
CA THR A 18 -1.06 22.02 8.94
C THR A 18 0.10 22.28 7.98
N VAL A 19 1.35 22.11 8.44
CA VAL A 19 2.55 22.37 7.63
C VAL A 19 3.25 21.07 7.28
N ILE A 20 3.63 20.26 8.27
CA ILE A 20 4.48 19.07 8.04
C ILE A 20 3.71 17.97 7.31
N MET A 21 2.52 17.58 7.81
CA MET A 21 1.71 16.50 7.26
C MET A 21 1.34 16.68 5.77
N PRO A 22 0.87 17.85 5.30
CA PRO A 22 0.55 18.06 3.89
C PRO A 22 1.78 17.98 2.98
N LEU A 23 2.95 18.45 3.43
CA LEU A 23 4.21 18.35 2.70
C LEU A 23 4.71 16.90 2.61
N ALA A 24 4.54 16.14 3.70
CA ALA A 24 4.90 14.72 3.74
C ALA A 24 3.89 13.81 3.00
N ARG A 25 2.70 14.32 2.65
CA ARG A 25 1.61 13.53 2.05
C ARG A 25 2.02 12.67 0.86
N PRO A 26 2.81 13.15 -0.14
CA PRO A 26 3.23 12.31 -1.25
C PRO A 26 4.10 11.13 -0.80
N ALA A 27 5.05 11.37 0.11
CA ALA A 27 5.91 10.32 0.65
C ALA A 27 5.11 9.30 1.49
N ILE A 28 4.17 9.76 2.32
CA ILE A 28 3.28 8.89 3.10
C ILE A 28 2.45 8.00 2.17
N VAL A 29 1.91 8.54 1.07
CA VAL A 29 1.13 7.77 0.09
C VAL A 29 1.98 6.69 -0.57
N VAL A 30 3.21 7.02 -0.99
CA VAL A 30 4.15 6.05 -1.57
C VAL A 30 4.44 4.92 -0.57
N THR A 31 4.82 5.26 0.65
CA THR A 31 5.13 4.28 1.69
C THR A 31 3.92 3.40 1.99
N ALA A 32 2.73 3.98 2.13
CA ALA A 32 1.50 3.23 2.37
C ALA A 32 1.18 2.24 1.24
N LEU A 33 1.37 2.64 -0.03
CA LEU A 33 1.20 1.76 -1.18
C LEU A 33 2.17 0.57 -1.13
N PHE A 34 3.46 0.82 -0.91
CA PHE A 34 4.46 -0.24 -0.81
C PHE A 34 4.21 -1.16 0.40
N SER A 35 3.89 -0.61 1.57
CA SER A 35 3.54 -1.39 2.76
C SER A 35 2.32 -2.27 2.51
N PHE A 36 1.28 -1.74 1.85
CA PHE A 36 0.12 -2.54 1.45
C PHE A 36 0.51 -3.65 0.48
N MET A 37 1.27 -3.36 -0.58
CA MET A 37 1.69 -4.38 -1.55
C MET A 37 2.49 -5.49 -0.89
N THR A 38 3.42 -5.16 0.01
CA THR A 38 4.22 -6.14 0.75
C THR A 38 3.34 -7.02 1.64
N ALA A 39 2.44 -6.42 2.43
CA ALA A 39 1.57 -7.19 3.31
C ALA A 39 0.52 -8.02 2.55
N TRP A 40 -0.02 -7.48 1.45
CA TRP A 40 -1.05 -8.13 0.63
C TRP A 40 -0.52 -9.33 -0.16
N ASN A 41 0.70 -9.23 -0.68
CA ASN A 41 1.36 -10.33 -1.39
C ASN A 41 2.07 -11.30 -0.45
N GLU A 42 2.04 -11.07 0.87
CA GLU A 42 2.75 -11.95 1.77
C GLU A 42 2.11 -13.34 1.80
N PHE A 43 2.91 -14.33 1.42
CA PHE A 43 2.55 -15.72 1.33
C PHE A 43 3.28 -16.58 2.38
N ILE A 44 4.57 -16.36 2.64
CA ILE A 44 5.39 -17.33 3.39
C ILE A 44 4.97 -17.40 4.86
N LEU A 45 4.93 -16.26 5.54
CA LEU A 45 4.49 -16.13 6.93
C LEU A 45 3.02 -16.53 7.05
N ALA A 46 2.17 -16.12 6.11
CA ALA A 46 0.75 -16.47 6.11
C ALA A 46 0.55 -17.99 6.00
N ALA A 47 1.19 -18.65 5.03
CA ALA A 47 1.12 -20.10 4.85
C ALA A 47 1.75 -20.89 6.01
N THR A 48 2.72 -20.30 6.72
CA THR A 48 3.40 -20.94 7.86
C THR A 48 2.61 -20.82 9.15
N PHE A 49 2.01 -19.66 9.43
CA PHE A 49 1.35 -19.38 10.71
C PHE A 49 -0.15 -19.61 10.72
N LEU A 50 -0.82 -19.48 9.58
CA LEU A 50 -2.27 -19.69 9.50
C LEU A 50 -2.54 -21.19 9.41
N GLY A 51 -3.17 -21.74 10.45
CA GLY A 51 -3.56 -23.16 10.51
C GLY A 51 -5.06 -23.42 10.30
N ASP A 52 -5.89 -22.38 10.31
CA ASP A 52 -7.34 -22.46 10.01
C ASP A 52 -7.58 -21.88 8.61
N GLU A 53 -8.19 -22.68 7.73
CA GLU A 53 -8.52 -22.27 6.36
C GLU A 53 -9.36 -20.99 6.31
N ARG A 54 -10.21 -20.75 7.33
CA ARG A 54 -11.04 -19.55 7.43
C ARG A 54 -10.22 -18.28 7.66
N ALA A 55 -8.97 -18.41 8.07
CA ALA A 55 -8.06 -17.30 8.29
C ALA A 55 -7.12 -17.06 7.11
N PHE A 56 -7.16 -17.90 6.06
CA PHE A 56 -6.23 -17.79 4.94
C PHE A 56 -6.35 -16.46 4.21
N THR A 57 -5.20 -15.87 3.92
CA THR A 57 -5.11 -14.76 2.99
C THR A 57 -5.39 -15.26 1.57
N MET A 58 -5.82 -14.36 0.69
CA MET A 58 -6.11 -14.72 -0.71
C MET A 58 -4.94 -15.43 -1.42
N PRO A 59 -3.66 -15.00 -1.27
CA PRO A 59 -2.53 -15.73 -1.82
C PRO A 59 -2.40 -17.17 -1.29
N VAL A 60 -2.63 -17.38 0.01
CA VAL A 60 -2.58 -18.72 0.62
C VAL A 60 -3.73 -19.60 0.11
N ALA A 61 -4.93 -19.04 -0.03
CA ALA A 61 -6.09 -19.76 -0.55
C ALA A 61 -5.84 -20.28 -1.99
N LEU A 62 -5.09 -19.55 -2.82
CA LEU A 62 -4.76 -20.00 -4.19
C LEU A 62 -3.94 -21.31 -4.22
N GLN A 63 -3.20 -21.63 -3.16
CA GLN A 63 -2.46 -22.88 -3.04
C GLN A 63 -3.36 -24.12 -3.18
N HIS A 64 -4.65 -24.02 -2.86
CA HIS A 64 -5.61 -25.15 -2.94
C HIS A 64 -5.82 -25.65 -4.37
N TYR A 65 -5.54 -24.79 -5.35
CA TYR A 65 -5.63 -25.17 -6.76
C TYR A 65 -4.37 -25.85 -7.29
N VAL A 66 -3.29 -25.91 -6.49
CA VAL A 66 -2.02 -26.55 -6.84
C VAL A 66 -1.92 -27.89 -6.10
N GLY A 67 -2.43 -28.95 -6.74
CA GLY A 67 -2.38 -30.30 -6.19
C GLY A 67 -1.12 -31.07 -6.61
N SER A 68 -0.76 -32.12 -5.87
CA SER A 68 0.42 -32.96 -6.16
C SER A 68 0.31 -33.76 -7.47
N PHE A 69 -0.91 -34.06 -7.92
CA PHE A 69 -1.16 -34.87 -9.12
C PHE A 69 -1.84 -34.08 -10.25
N SER A 70 -2.53 -32.99 -9.92
CA SER A 70 -3.20 -32.14 -10.92
C SER A 70 -3.36 -30.71 -10.38
N THR A 71 -3.03 -29.74 -11.21
CA THR A 71 -3.22 -28.30 -10.93
C THR A 71 -4.42 -27.77 -11.69
N GLN A 72 -5.32 -27.07 -10.99
CA GLN A 72 -6.49 -26.43 -11.57
C GLN A 72 -6.14 -25.02 -12.08
N TRP A 73 -5.39 -24.95 -13.18
CA TRP A 73 -4.86 -23.70 -13.74
C TRP A 73 -5.91 -22.62 -14.01
N GLY A 74 -7.11 -23.02 -14.48
CA GLY A 74 -8.20 -22.07 -14.73
C GLY A 74 -8.66 -21.37 -13.45
N ASN A 75 -8.88 -22.13 -12.37
CA ASN A 75 -9.30 -21.59 -11.09
C ASN A 75 -8.18 -20.77 -10.42
N PHE A 76 -6.93 -21.24 -10.52
CA PHE A 76 -5.77 -20.49 -10.06
C PHE A 76 -5.64 -19.14 -10.77
N ALA A 77 -5.72 -19.11 -12.10
CA ALA A 77 -5.62 -17.89 -12.89
C ALA A 77 -6.76 -16.91 -12.60
N ALA A 78 -8.01 -17.41 -12.51
CA ALA A 78 -9.16 -16.58 -12.14
C ALA A 78 -8.99 -15.96 -10.75
N GLY A 79 -8.55 -16.75 -9.76
CA GLY A 79 -8.25 -16.26 -8.42
C GLY A 79 -7.10 -15.24 -8.42
N ALA A 80 -6.02 -15.48 -9.17
CA ALA A 80 -4.89 -14.56 -9.27
C ALA A 80 -5.30 -13.18 -9.82
N ILE A 81 -6.21 -13.14 -10.79
CA ILE A 81 -6.79 -11.88 -11.29
C ILE A 81 -7.54 -11.16 -10.15
N ILE A 82 -8.36 -11.88 -9.38
CA ILE A 82 -9.08 -11.31 -8.23
C ILE A 82 -8.09 -10.76 -7.18
N VAL A 83 -7.01 -11.48 -6.89
CA VAL A 83 -5.96 -11.03 -5.95
C VAL A 83 -5.28 -9.74 -6.42
N ALA A 84 -5.15 -9.53 -7.74
CA ALA A 84 -4.56 -8.32 -8.30
C ALA A 84 -5.48 -7.09 -8.20
N VAL A 85 -6.81 -7.27 -8.12
CA VAL A 85 -7.79 -6.17 -8.14
C VAL A 85 -7.56 -5.14 -7.01
N PRO A 86 -7.40 -5.50 -5.74
CA PRO A 86 -7.20 -4.53 -4.66
C PRO A 86 -5.96 -3.67 -4.85
N VAL A 87 -4.87 -4.27 -5.34
CA VAL A 87 -3.61 -3.55 -5.63
C VAL A 87 -3.83 -2.55 -6.76
N MET A 88 -4.52 -2.95 -7.84
CA MET A 88 -4.87 -2.05 -8.94
C MET A 88 -5.74 -0.89 -8.48
N VAL A 89 -6.79 -1.16 -7.70
CA VAL A 89 -7.69 -0.12 -7.16
C VAL A 89 -6.91 0.87 -6.30
N LEU A 90 -6.06 0.37 -5.40
CA LEU A 90 -5.24 1.22 -4.55
C LEU A 90 -4.29 2.09 -5.38
N PHE A 91 -3.62 1.51 -6.37
CA PHE A 91 -2.75 2.25 -7.29
C PHE A 91 -3.53 3.35 -8.03
N PHE A 92 -4.69 3.06 -8.61
CA PHE A 92 -5.51 4.04 -9.33
C PHE A 92 -5.98 5.20 -8.45
N VAL A 93 -6.27 4.94 -7.17
CA VAL A 93 -6.67 5.99 -6.21
C VAL A 93 -5.47 6.88 -5.84
N LEU A 94 -4.29 6.28 -5.68
CA LEU A 94 -3.09 6.95 -5.17
C LEU A 94 -2.19 7.57 -6.25
N GLN A 95 -2.29 7.13 -7.51
CA GLN A 95 -1.40 7.56 -8.61
C GLN A 95 -1.28 9.09 -8.76
N LYS A 96 -2.36 9.84 -8.50
CA LYS A 96 -2.35 11.31 -8.59
C LYS A 96 -1.46 11.97 -7.54
N HIS A 97 -1.33 11.36 -6.37
CA HIS A 97 -0.45 11.83 -5.29
C HIS A 97 1.00 11.45 -5.53
N LEU A 98 1.24 10.36 -6.28
CA LEU A 98 2.58 9.94 -6.70
C LEU A 98 3.18 10.95 -7.71
N ILE A 99 2.37 11.40 -8.68
CA ILE A 99 2.83 12.32 -9.73
C ILE A 99 3.11 13.72 -9.16
N GLY A 100 2.23 14.24 -8.28
CA GLY A 100 2.41 15.57 -7.67
C GLY A 100 3.65 15.69 -6.77
N GLY A 101 4.07 14.59 -6.13
CA GLY A 101 5.28 14.55 -5.30
C GLY A 101 6.58 14.63 -6.09
N LEU A 102 6.62 14.02 -7.28
CA LEU A 102 7.79 14.04 -8.17
C LEU A 102 8.02 15.43 -8.80
N THR A 103 6.94 16.18 -9.06
CA THR A 103 7.04 17.53 -9.65
C THR A 103 7.27 18.64 -8.63
N ALA A 104 6.84 18.45 -7.37
CA ALA A 104 6.98 19.46 -6.32
C ALA A 104 8.43 19.65 -5.84
N GLY A 105 9.30 18.64 -6.01
CA GLY A 105 10.73 18.73 -5.69
C GLY A 105 11.58 19.42 -6.77
N GLY A 106 11.01 19.73 -7.95
CA GLY A 106 11.75 20.23 -9.12
C GLY A 106 11.82 21.74 -9.29
N VAL A 107 11.15 22.54 -8.44
CA VAL A 107 11.15 24.01 -8.57
C VAL A 107 11.58 24.71 -7.29
N LYS A 108 12.90 24.81 -7.12
CA LYS A 108 13.67 26.07 -7.03
C LYS A 108 15.13 25.75 -6.67
N GLY A 109 15.88 25.36 -7.70
CA GLY A 109 17.23 25.82 -7.98
C GLY A 109 17.20 26.45 -9.35
#